data_AF-A0AAD6Z268-F1
#
_entry.id   AF-A0AAD6Z268-F1
#
_cell.length_a   1.000
_cell.length_b   1.000
_cell.length_c   1.000
_cell.angle_alpha   90.00
_cell.angle_beta   90.00
_cell.angle_gamma   90.00
#
_symmetry.space_group_name_H-M   'P 1'
#
loop_
_entity.id
_entity.type
_entity.pdbx_description
1 polymer ?
#
loop_
_entity_poly.entity_id
_entity_poly.type
_entity_poly.pdbx_seq_one_letter_code
_entity_poly.pdbx_strand_id
1 'polypeptide(L)'
;MRNEVKGCLRKDESCLARFPRNLYMKTEVDPNNGSIQVKKLEPMISCVTPDVTYCLRCNTDVTSLLSGTSIKAVVAYISDYVTKSSLKIYHMFQTVKAVLDNNTENIGSSKTGRANSRVMIMQMVNSLTSKLQIGSPMASLYLLGNPDHYTNFAFKVVWWKSYVTEVNKAWNSSAEEEIGDELERVVLVKSENDYVGSDTTDDYVHGPAVFEDCSLFEFLQIASRKKRTKKQMEQFLKSMDEREPMDADVAEPEDDDFIDHDLQEKDAEQQVGDKTDAVSAHPFIPTHPLYRTHYLRCDKRDLELCVPNFVGGPLPRRDEGDREYYCCTMLTLFKPWRSGGDLKNAVDNWSETFREHNFSAKALRLMNNFNIRYECNDARDDFSALDRRKRRALPLFSKGGSNSDSEDEDSE
;
A
#
# COMPACT_ATOMS: atom_id res chain seq x y z
N MET A 1 24.29 -2.76 42.54
CA MET A 1 24.06 -1.35 42.15
C MET A 1 23.78 -1.34 40.66
N ARG A 2 22.52 -1.18 40.25
CA ARG A 2 22.18 -1.03 38.83
C ARG A 2 22.55 0.40 38.44
N ASN A 3 23.61 0.56 37.64
CA ASN A 3 23.81 1.78 36.86
C ASN A 3 22.73 1.79 35.76
N GLU A 4 21.49 2.11 36.14
CA GLU A 4 20.47 2.47 35.17
C GLU A 4 20.91 3.79 34.55
N VAL A 5 21.37 3.70 33.31
CA VAL A 5 21.81 4.85 32.53
C VAL A 5 20.65 5.84 32.47
N LYS A 6 20.79 6.99 33.13
CA LYS A 6 19.74 8.01 33.20
C LYS A 6 19.79 8.90 31.95
N GLY A 7 18.66 9.05 31.28
CA GLY A 7 18.47 10.04 30.22
C GLY A 7 18.91 9.56 28.84
N CYS A 8 19.49 10.47 28.04
CA CYS A 8 19.86 10.21 26.65
C CYS A 8 21.20 9.47 26.48
N LEU A 9 21.79 8.91 27.54
CA LEU A 9 23.04 8.18 27.44
C LEU A 9 22.76 6.70 27.15
N ARG A 10 23.59 6.09 26.31
CA ARG A 10 23.61 4.65 26.06
C ARG A 10 24.55 3.96 27.04
N LYS A 11 24.53 2.62 27.04
CA LYS A 11 25.45 1.77 27.84
C LYS A 11 26.93 2.03 27.53
N ASP A 12 27.24 2.49 26.32
CA ASP A 12 28.59 2.87 25.86
C ASP A 12 28.94 4.34 26.15
N GLU A 13 28.19 5.01 27.05
CA GLU A 13 28.31 6.44 27.39
C GLU A 13 28.09 7.39 26.19
N SER A 14 27.66 6.89 25.04
CA SER A 14 27.31 7.73 23.90
C SER A 14 25.93 8.37 24.07
N CYS A 15 25.78 9.61 23.62
CA CYS A 15 24.49 10.29 23.65
C CYS A 15 23.60 9.82 22.48
N LEU A 16 22.41 9.31 22.78
CA LEU A 16 21.31 9.02 21.83
C LEU A 16 20.97 10.23 20.95
N ALA A 17 21.03 11.44 21.51
CA ALA A 17 20.83 12.70 20.78
C ALA A 17 22.09 13.19 20.02
N ARG A 18 23.14 12.37 19.99
CA ARG A 18 24.40 12.57 19.24
C ARG A 18 25.20 13.80 19.66
N PHE A 19 25.18 14.13 20.95
CA PHE A 19 26.05 15.13 21.53
C PHE A 19 27.36 14.52 22.08
N PRO A 20 28.49 15.24 22.04
CA PRO A 20 28.70 16.52 21.37
C PRO A 20 28.69 16.39 19.83
N ARG A 21 28.21 17.42 19.13
CA ARG A 21 28.18 17.45 17.67
C ARG A 21 29.50 17.97 17.08
N ASN A 22 29.80 17.56 15.86
CA ASN A 22 30.95 18.07 15.11
C ASN A 22 30.85 19.58 14.88
N LEU A 23 31.98 20.27 15.01
CA LEU A 23 32.09 21.70 14.78
C LEU A 23 32.46 21.99 13.33
N TYR A 24 31.81 22.99 12.75
CA TYR A 24 32.05 23.47 11.39
C TYR A 24 32.20 24.99 11.41
N MET A 25 33.36 25.52 11.03
CA MET A 25 33.62 26.95 11.11
C MET A 25 32.88 27.76 10.03
N LYS A 26 32.55 27.11 8.90
CA LYS A 26 31.81 27.67 7.77
C LYS A 26 30.84 26.62 7.23
N THR A 27 29.82 27.09 6.52
CA THR A 27 28.91 26.19 5.81
C THR A 27 29.56 25.75 4.51
N GLU A 28 29.74 24.45 4.31
CA GLU A 28 30.35 23.89 3.10
C GLU A 28 29.66 22.60 2.66
N VAL A 29 29.88 22.22 1.41
CA VAL A 29 29.38 20.96 0.84
C VAL A 29 30.50 19.94 0.96
N ASP A 30 30.23 18.81 1.60
CA ASP A 30 31.17 17.70 1.69
C ASP A 30 31.42 17.13 0.28
N PRO A 31 32.67 17.16 -0.23
CA PRO A 31 32.98 16.73 -1.59
C PRO A 31 32.76 15.23 -1.83
N ASN A 32 32.74 14.40 -0.77
CA ASN A 32 32.64 12.96 -0.92
C ASN A 32 31.20 12.45 -1.02
N ASN A 33 30.26 13.11 -0.35
CA ASN A 33 28.87 12.63 -0.23
C ASN A 33 27.80 13.70 -0.57
N GLY A 34 28.22 14.92 -0.90
CA GLY A 34 27.35 16.03 -1.27
C GLY A 34 26.50 16.60 -0.12
N SER A 35 26.75 16.19 1.13
CA SER A 35 26.00 16.70 2.29
C SER A 35 26.40 18.14 2.62
N ILE A 36 25.43 18.97 3.01
CA ILE A 36 25.72 20.33 3.48
C ILE A 36 26.05 20.30 4.96
N GLN A 37 27.28 20.63 5.29
CA GLN A 37 27.76 20.81 6.65
C GLN A 37 27.53 22.27 7.03
N VAL A 38 26.48 22.53 7.82
CA VAL A 38 26.14 23.89 8.25
C VAL A 38 27.11 24.37 9.33
N LYS A 39 27.53 25.64 9.25
CA LYS A 39 28.35 26.28 10.28
C LYS A 39 27.80 26.00 11.68
N LYS A 40 28.64 25.41 12.53
CA LYS A 40 28.33 25.05 13.92
C LYS A 40 29.53 25.33 14.81
N LEU A 41 29.36 26.30 15.72
CA LEU A 41 30.42 26.75 16.63
C LEU A 41 30.27 26.19 18.06
N GLU A 42 29.09 25.71 18.41
CA GLU A 42 28.79 25.16 19.74
C GLU A 42 28.46 23.66 19.65
N PRO A 43 29.20 22.78 20.35
CA PRO A 43 29.03 21.33 20.20
C PRO A 43 27.78 20.82 20.92
N MET A 44 27.29 21.55 21.92
CA MET A 44 26.15 21.17 22.79
C MET A 44 24.83 21.85 22.40
N ILE A 45 24.78 22.55 21.27
CA ILE A 45 23.54 23.14 20.74
C ILE A 45 23.01 22.33 19.56
N SER A 46 21.70 22.25 19.38
CA SER A 46 21.08 21.69 18.17
C SER A 46 21.39 22.57 16.95
N CYS A 47 21.17 22.07 15.74
CA CYS A 47 21.23 22.92 14.56
C CYS A 47 19.94 23.76 14.50
N VAL A 48 20.10 25.09 14.41
CA VAL A 48 19.00 26.05 14.49
C VAL A 48 18.77 26.67 13.13
N THR A 49 17.52 26.68 12.69
CA THR A 49 17.06 27.45 11.54
C THR A 49 16.18 28.59 12.07
N PRO A 50 16.62 29.87 11.99
CA PRO A 50 15.92 30.98 12.62
C PRO A 50 14.42 31.03 12.32
N ASP A 51 14.03 30.80 11.06
CA ASP A 51 12.63 30.85 10.65
C ASP A 51 11.79 29.73 11.28
N VAL A 52 12.32 28.50 11.30
CA VAL A 52 11.64 27.34 11.89
C VAL A 52 11.50 27.51 13.41
N THR A 53 12.56 27.97 14.07
CA THR A 53 12.53 28.25 15.52
C THR A 53 11.57 29.40 15.84
N TYR A 54 11.52 30.44 15.01
CA TYR A 54 10.57 31.54 15.14
C TYR A 54 9.12 31.09 15.00
N CYS A 55 8.82 30.27 13.98
CA CYS A 55 7.47 29.75 13.73
C CYS A 55 7.00 28.79 14.82
N LEU A 56 7.85 27.84 15.22
CA LEU A 56 7.49 26.80 16.19
C LEU A 56 7.56 27.29 17.65
N ARG A 57 8.25 28.40 17.92
CA ARG A 57 8.41 29.01 19.26
C ARG A 57 8.89 28.03 20.34
N CYS A 58 9.66 27.02 19.94
CA CYS A 58 10.21 26.00 20.82
C CYS A 58 11.62 25.59 20.34
N ASN A 59 12.31 24.77 21.13
CA ASN A 59 13.62 24.24 20.75
C ASN A 59 13.46 23.27 19.56
N THR A 60 14.14 23.57 18.46
CA THR A 60 14.09 22.77 17.23
C THR A 60 15.46 22.16 16.96
N ASP A 61 15.49 20.89 16.53
CA ASP A 61 16.68 20.25 15.98
C ASP A 61 16.45 19.99 14.50
N VAL A 62 17.10 20.79 13.65
CA VAL A 62 16.94 20.70 12.19
C VAL A 62 18.15 20.01 11.59
N THR A 63 17.90 18.96 10.80
CA THR A 63 18.96 18.27 10.04
C THR A 63 18.76 18.52 8.55
N SER A 64 19.83 18.93 7.86
CA SER A 64 19.81 19.08 6.40
C SER A 64 19.83 17.70 5.74
N LEU A 65 18.82 17.42 4.90
CA LEU A 65 18.66 16.18 4.17
C LEU A 65 18.75 16.47 2.67
N LEU A 66 19.96 16.78 2.18
CA LEU A 66 20.18 17.10 0.76
C LEU A 66 20.93 15.99 0.00
N SER A 67 21.45 14.99 0.71
CA SER A 67 21.99 13.78 0.09
C SER A 67 20.87 12.78 -0.19
N GLY A 68 20.82 12.23 -1.41
CA GLY A 68 19.80 11.26 -1.82
C GLY A 68 19.71 10.04 -0.90
N THR A 69 20.85 9.52 -0.44
CA THR A 69 20.90 8.36 0.47
C THR A 69 20.37 8.71 1.87
N SER A 70 20.70 9.90 2.39
CA SER A 70 20.22 10.34 3.71
C SER A 70 18.70 10.57 3.73
N ILE A 71 18.15 11.17 2.66
CA ILE A 71 16.70 11.35 2.51
C ILE A 71 16.03 9.97 2.49
N LYS A 72 16.52 9.05 1.65
CA LYS A 72 15.98 7.69 1.51
C LYS A 72 15.93 6.95 2.85
N ALA A 73 17.03 6.95 3.61
CA ALA A 73 17.10 6.34 4.93
C ALA A 73 16.11 6.97 5.93
N VAL A 74 15.98 8.30 5.92
CA VAL A 74 15.08 9.02 6.82
C VAL A 74 13.61 8.79 6.46
N VAL A 75 13.28 8.74 5.18
CA VAL A 75 11.91 8.45 4.71
C VAL A 75 11.49 7.05 5.15
N ALA A 76 12.34 6.04 5.00
CA ALA A 76 12.07 4.69 5.55
C ALA A 76 11.85 4.74 7.07
N TYR A 77 12.75 5.38 7.82
CA TYR A 77 12.65 5.50 9.27
C TYR A 77 11.35 6.19 9.74
N ILE A 78 10.97 7.30 9.11
CA ILE A 78 9.74 8.01 9.43
C ILE A 78 8.52 7.14 9.09
N SER A 79 8.57 6.46 7.94
CA SER A 79 7.47 5.59 7.50
C SER A 79 7.27 4.43 8.48
N ASP A 80 8.34 3.77 8.93
CA ASP A 80 8.28 2.74 9.97
C ASP A 80 7.71 3.28 11.28
N TYR A 81 8.10 4.50 11.66
CA TYR A 81 7.62 5.11 12.89
C TYR A 81 6.12 5.42 12.84
N VAL A 82 5.64 6.00 11.73
CA VAL A 82 4.23 6.32 11.51
C VAL A 82 3.39 5.06 11.37
N THR A 83 3.92 4.01 10.75
CA THR A 83 3.21 2.73 10.56
C THR A 83 3.36 1.76 11.74
N LYS A 84 4.10 2.12 12.79
CA LYS A 84 4.29 1.29 13.97
C LYS A 84 2.94 1.03 14.64
N SER A 85 2.58 -0.25 14.77
CA SER A 85 1.34 -0.66 15.45
C SER A 85 1.30 -0.09 16.87
N SER A 86 0.16 0.52 17.23
CA SER A 86 -0.09 1.07 18.57
C SER A 86 -0.06 0.01 19.66
N LEU A 87 -0.41 -1.24 19.32
CA LEU A 87 -0.30 -2.41 20.19
C LEU A 87 0.77 -3.36 19.65
N LYS A 88 1.77 -3.66 20.49
CA LYS A 88 2.75 -4.71 20.20
C LYS A 88 2.07 -6.09 20.26
N ILE A 89 2.52 -7.01 19.40
CA ILE A 89 1.93 -8.33 19.23
C ILE A 89 1.89 -9.12 20.55
N TYR A 90 2.96 -9.09 21.35
CA TYR A 90 3.00 -9.80 22.63
C TYR A 90 1.94 -9.28 23.62
N HIS A 91 1.64 -7.97 23.62
CA HIS A 91 0.58 -7.41 24.44
C HIS A 91 -0.80 -7.91 23.98
N MET A 92 -1.00 -8.06 22.67
CA MET A 92 -2.22 -8.65 22.14
C MET A 92 -2.37 -10.10 22.63
N PHE A 93 -1.34 -10.93 22.47
CA PHE A 93 -1.36 -12.32 22.93
C PHE A 93 -1.55 -12.47 24.44
N GLN A 94 -0.88 -11.65 25.25
CA GLN A 94 -1.08 -11.65 26.71
C GLN A 94 -2.53 -11.31 27.08
N THR A 95 -3.14 -10.36 26.36
CA THR A 95 -4.54 -9.97 26.59
C THR A 95 -5.50 -11.10 26.21
N VAL A 96 -5.29 -11.70 25.04
CA VAL A 96 -6.07 -12.86 24.57
C VAL A 96 -5.95 -14.02 25.54
N LYS A 97 -4.73 -14.34 25.99
CA LYS A 97 -4.47 -15.39 26.98
C LYS A 97 -5.21 -15.12 28.29
N ALA A 98 -5.11 -13.90 28.83
CA ALA A 98 -5.80 -13.55 30.07
C ALA A 98 -7.32 -13.70 29.97
N VAL A 99 -7.93 -13.33 28.83
CA VAL A 99 -9.37 -13.54 28.60
C VAL A 99 -9.70 -15.02 28.46
N LEU A 100 -8.85 -15.82 27.81
CA LEU A 100 -9.03 -17.26 27.65
C LEU A 100 -8.95 -17.99 29.01
N ASP A 101 -7.93 -17.71 29.81
CA ASP A 101 -7.72 -18.32 31.13
C ASP A 101 -8.91 -18.03 32.06
N ASN A 102 -9.44 -16.79 32.04
CA ASN A 102 -10.60 -16.37 32.83
C ASN A 102 -11.94 -16.98 32.39
N ASN A 103 -12.02 -17.60 31.21
CA ASN A 103 -13.25 -18.20 30.66
C ASN A 103 -13.16 -19.72 30.50
N THR A 104 -12.14 -20.36 31.09
CA THR A 104 -11.89 -21.81 31.03
C THR A 104 -13.12 -22.65 31.43
N GLU A 105 -13.89 -22.21 32.43
CA GLU A 105 -15.13 -22.89 32.86
C GLU A 105 -16.27 -22.79 31.82
N ASN A 106 -16.34 -21.70 31.06
CA ASN A 106 -17.38 -21.49 30.03
C ASN A 106 -17.13 -22.33 28.77
N ILE A 107 -15.87 -22.66 28.48
CA ILE A 107 -15.44 -23.48 27.33
C ILE A 107 -15.85 -24.95 27.52
N GLY A 108 -15.95 -25.43 28.76
CA GLY A 108 -16.39 -26.78 29.09
C GLY A 108 -17.92 -26.98 29.16
N SER A 109 -18.70 -25.89 29.12
CA SER A 109 -20.16 -25.95 29.28
C SER A 109 -20.89 -26.11 27.92
N SER A 110 -21.65 -27.19 27.78
CA SER A 110 -22.32 -27.65 26.54
C SER A 110 -23.44 -26.72 25.98
N LYS A 111 -23.71 -25.56 26.59
CA LYS A 111 -24.81 -24.68 26.15
C LYS A 111 -24.32 -23.66 25.12
N THR A 112 -24.68 -23.88 23.86
CA THR A 112 -24.53 -22.96 22.70
C THR A 112 -23.14 -22.33 22.56
N GLY A 113 -22.17 -23.14 22.13
CA GLY A 113 -20.78 -22.70 21.87
C GLY A 113 -20.68 -21.40 21.07
N ARG A 114 -21.61 -21.14 20.12
CA ARG A 114 -21.62 -19.89 19.33
C ARG A 114 -21.89 -18.62 20.16
N ALA A 115 -22.76 -18.68 21.17
CA ALA A 115 -23.05 -17.52 22.02
C ALA A 115 -21.87 -17.24 22.96
N ASN A 116 -21.29 -18.29 23.54
CA ASN A 116 -20.11 -18.18 24.40
C ASN A 116 -18.89 -17.66 23.64
N SER A 117 -18.65 -18.16 22.41
CA SER A 117 -17.57 -17.64 21.54
C SER A 117 -17.74 -16.15 21.23
N ARG A 118 -18.98 -15.68 20.99
CA ARG A 118 -19.23 -14.25 20.75
C ARG A 118 -18.93 -13.40 21.97
N VAL A 119 -19.36 -13.84 23.16
CA VAL A 119 -19.07 -13.13 24.43
C VAL A 119 -17.56 -13.07 24.65
N MET A 120 -16.85 -14.16 24.39
CA MET A 120 -15.42 -14.24 24.55
C MET A 120 -14.67 -13.30 23.58
N ILE A 121 -15.05 -13.28 22.29
CA ILE A 121 -14.50 -12.33 21.31
C ILE A 121 -14.77 -10.89 21.77
N MET A 122 -15.97 -10.60 22.25
CA MET A 122 -16.32 -9.27 22.75
C MET A 122 -15.43 -8.86 23.95
N GLN A 123 -15.16 -9.78 24.88
CA GLN A 123 -14.26 -9.53 26.01
C GLN A 123 -12.81 -9.30 25.55
N MET A 124 -12.33 -10.05 24.56
CA MET A 124 -11.02 -9.83 23.95
C MET A 124 -10.95 -8.44 23.31
N VAL A 125 -11.93 -8.09 22.49
CA VAL A 125 -12.01 -6.78 21.83
C VAL A 125 -12.04 -5.66 22.87
N ASN A 126 -12.91 -5.73 23.88
CA ASN A 126 -12.99 -4.70 24.93
C ASN A 126 -11.68 -4.54 25.71
N SER A 127 -11.00 -5.66 26.00
CA SER A 127 -9.72 -5.64 26.72
C SER A 127 -8.56 -5.13 25.86
N LEU A 128 -8.59 -5.39 24.55
CA LEU A 128 -7.62 -4.83 23.60
C LEU A 128 -7.86 -3.32 23.41
N THR A 129 -9.13 -2.90 23.24
CA THR A 129 -9.49 -1.50 23.07
C THR A 129 -9.09 -0.65 24.26
N SER A 130 -9.24 -1.14 25.50
CA SER A 130 -8.81 -0.40 26.69
C SER A 130 -7.29 -0.23 26.82
N LYS A 131 -6.51 -1.03 26.09
CA LYS A 131 -5.04 -0.94 26.04
C LYS A 131 -4.54 -0.08 24.88
N LEU A 132 -5.41 0.32 23.95
CA LEU A 132 -5.07 1.28 22.90
C LEU A 132 -4.92 2.67 23.53
N GLN A 133 -3.72 3.25 23.39
CA GLN A 133 -3.48 4.64 23.73
C GLN A 133 -3.38 5.45 22.44
N ILE A 134 -4.08 6.58 22.40
CA ILE A 134 -3.95 7.57 21.34
C ILE A 134 -3.24 8.80 21.88
N GLY A 135 -2.41 9.45 21.06
CA GLY A 135 -1.76 10.69 21.45
C GLY A 135 -2.79 11.79 21.72
N SER A 136 -2.59 12.58 22.77
CA SER A 136 -3.48 13.71 23.10
C SER A 136 -3.74 14.64 21.90
N PRO A 137 -2.77 14.98 21.04
CA PRO A 137 -3.05 15.79 19.85
C PRO A 137 -4.03 15.12 18.87
N MET A 138 -3.91 13.80 18.66
CA MET A 138 -4.81 13.03 17.80
C MET A 138 -6.23 13.01 18.37
N ALA A 139 -6.35 12.82 19.69
CA ALA A 139 -7.64 12.88 20.38
C ALA A 139 -8.29 14.27 20.24
N SER A 140 -7.51 15.34 20.41
CA SER A 140 -7.98 16.71 20.23
C SER A 140 -8.43 16.99 18.79
N LEU A 141 -7.69 16.54 17.78
CA LEU A 141 -8.08 16.67 16.37
C LEU A 141 -9.44 16.01 16.11
N TYR A 142 -9.60 14.77 16.59
CA TYR A 142 -10.85 14.01 16.45
C TYR A 142 -12.02 14.69 17.16
N LEU A 143 -11.83 15.15 18.41
CA LEU A 143 -12.88 15.84 19.18
C LEU A 143 -13.30 17.18 18.56
N LEU A 144 -12.39 17.84 17.85
CA LEU A 144 -12.66 19.10 17.16
C LEU A 144 -13.23 18.91 15.74
N GLY A 145 -13.44 17.66 15.30
CA GLY A 145 -13.95 17.37 13.96
C GLY A 145 -12.96 17.68 12.83
N ASN A 146 -11.67 17.80 13.14
CA ASN A 146 -10.63 17.97 12.11
C ASN A 146 -10.35 16.64 11.40
N PRO A 147 -10.02 16.67 10.10
CA PRO A 147 -9.58 15.46 9.41
C PRO A 147 -8.24 14.96 9.97
N ASP A 148 -8.04 13.65 9.92
CA ASP A 148 -6.81 12.99 10.35
C ASP A 148 -5.74 12.94 9.25
N HIS A 149 -6.11 13.27 8.00
CA HIS A 149 -5.19 13.38 6.88
C HIS A 149 -5.70 14.38 5.83
N TYR A 150 -4.78 14.89 5.01
CA TYR A 150 -5.10 15.67 3.82
C TYR A 150 -4.50 14.95 2.61
N THR A 151 -5.30 14.68 1.60
CA THR A 151 -4.85 14.04 0.36
C THR A 151 -5.45 14.73 -0.85
N ASN A 152 -4.64 14.94 -1.87
CA ASN A 152 -5.07 15.39 -3.19
C ASN A 152 -5.31 14.21 -4.15
N PHE A 153 -5.07 12.97 -3.69
CA PHE A 153 -5.28 11.73 -4.44
C PHE A 153 -6.24 10.80 -3.71
N ALA A 154 -7.00 10.02 -4.48
CA ALA A 154 -7.72 8.86 -3.98
C ALA A 154 -6.80 7.63 -4.03
N PHE A 155 -6.92 6.74 -3.05
CA PHE A 155 -6.14 5.50 -3.02
C PHE A 155 -7.08 4.30 -3.14
N LYS A 156 -6.88 3.48 -4.17
CA LYS A 156 -7.69 2.28 -4.41
C LYS A 156 -6.91 1.04 -4.05
N VAL A 157 -7.41 0.26 -3.10
CA VAL A 157 -6.75 -0.98 -2.67
C VAL A 157 -6.82 -2.03 -3.78
N VAL A 158 -5.67 -2.63 -4.13
CA VAL A 158 -5.56 -3.64 -5.20
C VAL A 158 -4.76 -4.84 -4.71
N TRP A 159 -5.36 -6.02 -4.78
CA TRP A 159 -4.68 -7.30 -4.56
C TRP A 159 -3.93 -7.71 -5.83
N TRP A 160 -2.71 -7.20 -6.01
CA TRP A 160 -1.98 -7.32 -7.27
C TRP A 160 -1.60 -8.76 -7.62
N LYS A 161 -1.32 -9.59 -6.61
CA LYS A 161 -0.97 -11.00 -6.80
C LYS A 161 -2.06 -11.77 -7.54
N SER A 162 -3.35 -11.47 -7.31
CA SER A 162 -4.45 -12.15 -7.99
C SER A 162 -4.33 -12.03 -9.51
N TYR A 163 -3.96 -10.85 -10.02
CA TYR A 163 -3.76 -10.62 -11.46
C TYR A 163 -2.55 -11.37 -12.02
N VAL A 164 -1.45 -11.42 -11.26
CA VAL A 164 -0.25 -12.17 -11.68
C VAL A 164 -0.52 -13.68 -11.67
N THR A 165 -1.26 -14.18 -10.68
CA THR A 165 -1.73 -15.57 -10.64
C THR A 165 -2.62 -15.87 -11.84
N GLU A 166 -3.57 -14.98 -12.18
CA GLU A 166 -4.44 -15.13 -13.35
C GLU A 166 -3.64 -15.22 -14.66
N VAL A 167 -2.66 -14.35 -14.85
CA VAL A 167 -1.74 -14.41 -16.00
C VAL A 167 -0.99 -15.75 -16.04
N ASN A 168 -0.49 -16.22 -14.90
CA ASN A 168 0.26 -17.46 -14.81
C ASN A 168 -0.58 -18.72 -15.07
N LYS A 169 -1.92 -18.69 -14.88
CA LYS A 169 -2.80 -19.83 -15.21
C LYS A 169 -2.69 -20.25 -16.67
N ALA A 170 -2.45 -19.31 -17.59
CA ALA A 170 -2.28 -19.60 -19.02
C ALA A 170 -1.00 -20.39 -19.34
N TRP A 171 0.00 -20.37 -18.45
CA TRP A 171 1.34 -20.93 -18.66
C TRP A 171 1.63 -22.14 -17.77
N ASN A 172 0.97 -22.24 -16.62
CA ASN A 172 1.17 -23.29 -15.65
C ASN A 172 0.14 -24.40 -15.83
N SER A 173 0.18 -25.11 -16.96
CA SER A 173 -0.67 -26.29 -17.19
C SER A 173 -0.22 -27.55 -16.39
N SER A 174 0.75 -27.43 -15.48
CA SER A 174 1.32 -28.60 -14.75
C SER A 174 1.91 -28.31 -13.37
N ALA A 175 1.75 -27.10 -12.81
CA ALA A 175 2.36 -26.74 -11.52
C ALA A 175 1.29 -26.60 -10.43
N GLU A 176 0.73 -27.72 -10.00
CA GLU A 176 -0.02 -27.82 -8.73
C GLU A 176 0.90 -27.76 -7.49
N GLU A 177 2.22 -27.62 -7.65
CA GLU A 177 3.17 -27.91 -6.55
C GLU A 177 3.91 -26.71 -5.92
N GLU A 178 3.71 -25.45 -6.32
CA GLU A 178 4.40 -24.31 -5.67
C GLU A 178 3.55 -23.06 -5.38
N ILE A 179 2.22 -23.16 -5.32
CA ILE A 179 1.40 -22.09 -4.76
C ILE A 179 1.10 -22.44 -3.31
N GLY A 180 2.00 -22.05 -2.41
CA GLY A 180 1.77 -22.17 -0.98
C GLY A 180 0.49 -21.46 -0.57
N ASP A 181 -0.54 -22.22 -0.16
CA ASP A 181 -1.66 -21.89 0.74
C ASP A 181 -2.35 -20.49 0.64
N GLU A 182 -2.17 -19.70 -0.41
CA GLU A 182 -2.97 -18.49 -0.67
C GLU A 182 -4.22 -18.89 -1.47
N LEU A 183 -5.17 -19.54 -0.78
CA LEU A 183 -6.51 -19.85 -1.28
C LEU A 183 -7.06 -18.72 -2.15
N GLU A 184 -7.39 -19.04 -3.40
CA GLU A 184 -8.02 -18.16 -4.37
C GLU A 184 -9.27 -17.51 -3.74
N ARG A 185 -9.21 -16.21 -3.49
CA ARG A 185 -10.26 -15.48 -2.77
C ARG A 185 -11.42 -15.16 -3.70
N VAL A 186 -12.26 -16.14 -3.96
CA VAL A 186 -13.51 -15.91 -4.68
C VAL A 186 -14.48 -15.16 -3.76
N VAL A 187 -14.92 -13.96 -4.17
CA VAL A 187 -15.98 -13.24 -3.46
C VAL A 187 -17.32 -13.80 -3.92
N LEU A 188 -18.03 -14.47 -3.02
CA LEU A 188 -19.40 -14.93 -3.28
C LEU A 188 -20.36 -13.74 -3.21
N VAL A 189 -20.88 -13.33 -4.37
CA VAL A 189 -21.90 -12.30 -4.49
C VAL A 189 -23.27 -12.97 -4.55
N LYS A 190 -24.13 -12.67 -3.57
CA LYS A 190 -25.51 -13.14 -3.57
C LYS A 190 -26.34 -12.30 -4.56
N SER A 191 -26.79 -12.91 -5.64
CA SER A 191 -27.69 -12.30 -6.62
C SER A 191 -29.07 -12.93 -6.49
N GLU A 192 -30.01 -12.22 -5.84
CA GLU A 192 -31.44 -12.54 -5.59
C GLU A 192 -31.78 -13.98 -5.15
N ASN A 193 -31.49 -15.03 -5.95
CA ASN A 193 -31.68 -16.45 -5.64
C ASN A 193 -30.44 -17.36 -5.82
N ASP A 194 -29.29 -16.84 -6.24
CA ASP A 194 -28.08 -17.64 -6.51
C ASP A 194 -26.79 -17.00 -5.96
N TYR A 195 -25.75 -17.81 -5.76
CA TYR A 195 -24.42 -17.35 -5.35
C TYR A 195 -23.48 -17.37 -6.55
N VAL A 196 -23.08 -16.18 -7.00
CA VAL A 196 -22.12 -16.03 -8.09
C VAL A 196 -20.75 -15.77 -7.49
N GLY A 197 -19.78 -16.62 -7.79
CA GLY A 197 -18.37 -16.32 -7.53
C GLY A 197 -17.92 -15.21 -8.48
N SER A 198 -17.34 -14.14 -7.94
CA SER A 198 -16.68 -13.10 -8.72
C SER A 198 -15.32 -12.83 -8.09
N ASP A 199 -14.28 -12.87 -8.91
CA ASP A 199 -12.97 -12.35 -8.56
C ASP A 199 -12.88 -10.88 -8.98
N THR A 200 -11.96 -10.15 -8.37
CA THR A 200 -11.55 -8.80 -8.74
C THR A 200 -10.87 -8.73 -10.11
N THR A 201 -10.28 -9.84 -10.56
CA THR A 201 -9.62 -9.97 -11.87
C THR A 201 -10.63 -10.01 -13.02
N ASP A 202 -11.81 -10.60 -12.79
CA ASP A 202 -12.91 -10.69 -13.76
C ASP A 202 -13.28 -9.33 -14.35
N ASP A 203 -13.28 -8.27 -13.51
CA ASP A 203 -13.67 -6.93 -13.92
C ASP A 203 -12.76 -6.41 -15.06
N TYR A 204 -11.47 -6.78 -15.06
CA TYR A 204 -10.51 -6.42 -16.11
C TYR A 204 -10.50 -7.44 -17.24
N VAL A 205 -10.46 -8.75 -16.94
CA VAL A 205 -10.40 -9.83 -17.95
C VAL A 205 -11.65 -9.84 -18.84
N HIS A 206 -12.83 -9.65 -18.24
CA HIS A 206 -14.11 -9.59 -18.94
C HIS A 206 -14.68 -8.16 -18.95
N GLY A 207 -13.79 -7.17 -19.00
CA GLY A 207 -14.14 -5.77 -19.19
C GLY A 207 -14.61 -5.46 -20.62
N PRO A 208 -15.25 -4.30 -20.84
CA PRO A 208 -15.71 -3.84 -22.16
C PRO A 208 -14.56 -3.72 -23.17
N ALA A 209 -14.87 -3.92 -24.45
CA ALA A 209 -13.91 -3.86 -25.56
C ALA A 209 -13.18 -2.51 -25.66
N VAL A 210 -13.81 -1.41 -25.23
CA VAL A 210 -13.20 -0.06 -25.19
C VAL A 210 -11.91 -0.01 -24.34
N PHE A 211 -11.72 -0.96 -23.42
CA PHE A 211 -10.53 -1.07 -22.58
C PHE A 211 -9.55 -2.17 -23.01
N GLU A 212 -9.67 -2.70 -24.23
CA GLU A 212 -8.79 -3.77 -24.72
C GLU A 212 -7.33 -3.33 -24.84
N ASP A 213 -7.10 -2.09 -25.28
CA ASP A 213 -5.77 -1.49 -25.35
C ASP A 213 -5.34 -0.79 -24.03
N CYS A 214 -6.16 -0.87 -22.99
CA CYS A 214 -5.88 -0.23 -21.71
C CYS A 214 -5.03 -1.15 -20.83
N SER A 215 -3.94 -0.64 -20.25
CA SER A 215 -3.14 -1.42 -19.31
C SER A 215 -3.92 -1.65 -18.01
N LEU A 216 -3.63 -2.74 -17.31
CA LEU A 216 -4.26 -3.03 -16.01
C LEU A 216 -4.08 -1.86 -15.02
N PHE A 217 -2.88 -1.27 -14.96
CA PHE A 217 -2.63 -0.12 -14.09
C PHE A 217 -3.58 1.05 -14.37
N GLU A 218 -3.76 1.42 -15.64
CA GLU A 218 -4.65 2.52 -16.04
C GLU A 218 -6.12 2.18 -15.81
N PHE A 219 -6.52 0.95 -16.12
CA PHE A 219 -7.85 0.44 -15.80
C PHE A 219 -8.14 0.52 -14.31
N LEU A 220 -7.19 0.14 -13.46
CA LEU A 220 -7.34 0.21 -12.01
C LEU A 220 -7.53 1.65 -11.52
N GLN A 221 -6.94 2.64 -12.19
CA GLN A 221 -7.13 4.05 -11.87
C GLN A 221 -8.55 4.51 -12.19
N ILE A 222 -9.04 4.25 -13.41
CA ILE A 222 -10.27 4.87 -13.94
C ILE A 222 -11.54 4.07 -13.69
N ALA A 223 -11.44 2.74 -13.58
CA ALA A 223 -12.60 1.86 -13.66
C ALA A 223 -13.13 1.51 -12.26
N SER A 224 -14.44 1.62 -12.08
CA SER A 224 -15.13 1.24 -10.85
C SER A 224 -16.38 0.43 -11.16
N ARG A 225 -16.46 -0.76 -10.59
CA ARG A 225 -17.66 -1.61 -10.70
C ARG A 225 -18.81 -1.00 -9.91
N LYS A 226 -19.97 -0.87 -10.54
CA LYS A 226 -21.22 -0.38 -9.94
C LYS A 226 -22.35 -1.38 -10.16
N LYS A 227 -23.23 -1.49 -9.16
CA LYS A 227 -24.42 -2.33 -9.24
C LYS A 227 -25.53 -1.57 -9.95
N ARG A 228 -26.27 -2.24 -10.83
CA ARG A 228 -27.45 -1.69 -11.48
C ARG A 228 -28.61 -1.56 -10.50
N THR A 229 -29.39 -0.49 -10.64
CA THR A 229 -30.70 -0.40 -9.98
C THR A 229 -31.70 -1.35 -10.65
N LYS A 230 -32.82 -1.67 -9.99
CA LYS A 230 -33.84 -2.56 -10.57
C LYS A 230 -34.35 -2.06 -11.92
N LYS A 231 -34.59 -0.75 -12.03
CA LYS A 231 -35.03 -0.09 -13.27
C LYS A 231 -33.97 -0.21 -14.38
N GLN A 232 -32.70 0.04 -14.07
CA GLN A 232 -31.60 -0.11 -15.03
C GLN A 232 -31.44 -1.56 -15.48
N MET A 233 -31.63 -2.52 -14.58
CA MET A 233 -31.55 -3.94 -14.90
C MET A 233 -32.69 -4.36 -15.83
N GLU A 234 -33.93 -3.94 -15.59
CA GLU A 234 -35.06 -4.19 -16.49
C GLU A 234 -34.85 -3.58 -17.88
N GLN A 235 -34.33 -2.36 -17.95
CA GLN A 235 -34.00 -1.70 -19.22
C GLN A 235 -32.91 -2.45 -19.98
N PHE A 236 -31.86 -2.88 -19.28
CA PHE A 236 -30.76 -3.63 -19.86
C PHE A 236 -31.19 -5.00 -20.38
N LEU A 237 -32.04 -5.72 -19.65
CA LEU A 237 -32.57 -7.01 -20.10
C LEU A 237 -33.47 -6.85 -21.33
N LYS A 238 -34.29 -5.79 -21.38
CA LYS A 238 -35.10 -5.48 -22.57
C LYS A 238 -34.25 -5.20 -23.80
N SER A 239 -33.16 -4.44 -23.66
CA SER A 239 -32.26 -4.17 -24.78
C SER A 239 -31.43 -5.39 -25.20
N MET A 240 -31.34 -6.43 -24.38
CA MET A 240 -30.76 -7.72 -24.77
C MET A 240 -31.75 -8.56 -25.58
N ASP A 241 -33.01 -8.63 -25.17
CA ASP A 241 -34.05 -9.41 -25.85
C ASP A 241 -34.40 -8.83 -27.24
N GLU A 242 -34.25 -7.52 -27.43
CA GLU A 242 -34.44 -6.84 -28.74
C GLU A 242 -33.27 -7.07 -29.73
N ARG A 243 -32.16 -7.71 -29.30
CA ARG A 243 -30.93 -7.92 -30.08
C ARG A 243 -30.70 -9.35 -30.60
N GLU A 244 -31.70 -10.24 -30.60
CA GLU A 244 -31.62 -11.50 -31.36
C GLU A 244 -31.97 -11.30 -32.85
N PRO A 245 -31.31 -12.02 -33.79
CA PRO A 245 -31.01 -11.48 -35.12
C PRO A 245 -32.13 -11.67 -36.14
N MET A 246 -32.52 -10.58 -36.80
CA MET A 246 -33.00 -10.60 -38.18
C MET A 246 -31.76 -10.40 -39.07
N ASP A 247 -31.51 -11.38 -39.95
CA ASP A 247 -30.47 -11.54 -40.97
C ASP A 247 -29.35 -10.49 -41.13
N ALA A 248 -28.15 -11.05 -41.36
CA ALA A 248 -26.90 -10.41 -41.68
C ALA A 248 -27.02 -9.16 -42.57
N ASP A 249 -26.67 -8.01 -42.00
CA ASP A 249 -25.84 -7.02 -42.67
C ASP A 249 -25.02 -6.26 -41.62
N VAL A 250 -23.77 -5.99 -41.99
CA VAL A 250 -22.73 -5.37 -41.17
C VAL A 250 -23.20 -3.99 -40.68
N ALA A 251 -23.60 -3.90 -39.42
CA ALA A 251 -23.76 -2.63 -38.72
C ALA A 251 -22.59 -2.47 -37.74
N GLU A 252 -21.81 -1.41 -37.95
CA GLU A 252 -20.81 -0.93 -37.00
C GLU A 252 -21.47 -0.72 -35.62
N PRO A 253 -20.73 -0.90 -34.51
CA PRO A 253 -21.32 -0.73 -33.19
C PRO A 253 -21.66 0.75 -32.99
N GLU A 254 -22.96 1.06 -32.97
CA GLU A 254 -23.43 2.37 -32.54
C GLU A 254 -23.14 2.53 -31.03
N ASP A 255 -22.39 3.58 -30.70
CA ASP A 255 -22.05 4.02 -29.35
C ASP A 255 -23.34 4.41 -28.59
N ASP A 256 -23.96 3.43 -27.93
CA ASP A 256 -25.04 3.67 -26.97
C ASP A 256 -24.42 4.17 -25.65
N ASP A 257 -24.08 5.46 -25.62
CA ASP A 257 -23.69 6.18 -24.41
C ASP A 257 -24.81 6.05 -23.36
N PHE A 258 -24.64 5.13 -22.41
CA PHE A 258 -25.55 4.95 -21.29
C PHE A 258 -25.44 6.15 -20.34
N ILE A 259 -26.21 7.21 -20.61
CA ILE A 259 -26.24 8.42 -19.77
C ILE A 259 -26.89 8.07 -18.43
N ASP A 260 -26.07 8.05 -17.37
CA ASP A 260 -26.50 7.89 -15.99
C ASP A 260 -27.27 9.14 -15.52
N HIS A 261 -28.60 9.08 -15.55
CA HIS A 261 -29.48 10.16 -15.10
C HIS A 261 -29.52 10.35 -13.56
N ASP A 262 -28.83 9.54 -12.77
CA ASP A 262 -28.81 9.66 -11.29
C ASP A 262 -27.75 10.65 -10.74
N LEU A 263 -27.10 11.44 -11.61
CA LEU A 263 -26.16 12.51 -11.19
C LEU A 263 -26.84 13.77 -10.61
N GLN A 264 -28.13 13.72 -10.26
CA GLN A 264 -28.82 14.81 -9.56
C GLN A 264 -29.18 14.44 -8.12
N GLU A 265 -28.18 14.29 -7.25
CA GLU A 265 -28.42 14.51 -5.81
C GLU A 265 -27.40 15.47 -5.22
N LYS A 266 -27.92 16.69 -4.98
CA LYS A 266 -27.67 17.58 -3.83
C LYS A 266 -26.22 17.78 -3.42
N ASP A 267 -25.54 18.67 -4.13
CA ASP A 267 -24.74 19.70 -3.47
C ASP A 267 -25.09 21.05 -4.09
N ALA A 268 -25.80 21.86 -3.30
CA ALA A 268 -26.06 23.24 -3.63
C ALA A 268 -24.80 24.05 -3.30
N GLU A 269 -23.94 24.25 -4.28
CA GLU A 269 -23.13 25.46 -4.39
C GLU A 269 -22.67 25.66 -5.84
N GLN A 270 -22.99 26.84 -6.37
CA GLN A 270 -22.87 27.23 -7.76
C GLN A 270 -21.42 27.23 -8.24
N GLN A 271 -21.10 26.43 -9.28
CA GLN A 271 -20.20 26.88 -10.35
C GLN A 271 -20.68 26.38 -11.72
N VAL A 272 -20.69 27.33 -12.65
CA VAL A 272 -21.05 27.22 -14.06
C VAL A 272 -19.83 26.72 -14.82
N GLY A 273 -19.93 25.59 -15.53
CA GLY A 273 -18.92 25.19 -16.51
C GLY A 273 -18.81 23.70 -16.80
N ASP A 274 -19.16 23.34 -18.04
CA ASP A 274 -18.83 22.11 -18.77
C ASP A 274 -19.61 20.81 -18.48
N LYS A 275 -20.36 20.36 -19.48
CA LYS A 275 -20.98 19.02 -19.52
C LYS A 275 -19.85 18.03 -19.82
N THR A 276 -19.38 17.32 -18.80
CA THR A 276 -18.14 16.53 -18.90
C THR A 276 -18.33 15.20 -19.65
N ASP A 277 -17.74 15.09 -20.84
CA ASP A 277 -17.43 13.83 -21.56
C ASP A 277 -16.41 12.92 -20.81
N ALA A 278 -16.14 13.21 -19.53
CA ALA A 278 -15.10 12.55 -18.75
C ALA A 278 -15.55 11.26 -18.05
N VAL A 279 -16.86 11.11 -17.83
CA VAL A 279 -17.44 9.97 -17.11
C VAL A 279 -18.30 9.15 -18.07
N SER A 280 -17.95 7.88 -18.25
CA SER A 280 -18.70 6.94 -19.09
C SER A 280 -19.13 5.71 -18.30
N ALA A 281 -20.17 5.03 -18.78
CA ALA A 281 -20.69 3.81 -18.20
C ALA A 281 -20.78 2.72 -19.29
N HIS A 282 -20.09 1.60 -19.08
CA HIS A 282 -20.03 0.51 -20.05
C HIS A 282 -20.50 -0.81 -19.41
N PRO A 283 -21.35 -1.59 -20.09
CA PRO A 283 -21.65 -2.95 -19.66
C PRO A 283 -20.39 -3.81 -19.75
N PHE A 284 -20.27 -4.82 -18.88
CA PHE A 284 -19.28 -5.87 -19.05
C PHE A 284 -19.52 -6.65 -20.35
N ILE A 285 -18.60 -7.53 -20.76
CA ILE A 285 -18.91 -8.49 -21.84
C ILE A 285 -19.74 -9.67 -21.31
N PRO A 286 -20.48 -10.41 -22.17
CA PRO A 286 -21.38 -11.47 -21.73
C PRO A 286 -20.74 -12.60 -20.90
N THR A 287 -19.42 -12.80 -21.01
CA THR A 287 -18.68 -13.81 -20.24
C THR A 287 -18.44 -13.40 -18.79
N HIS A 288 -18.64 -12.14 -18.42
CA HIS A 288 -18.43 -11.66 -17.06
C HIS A 288 -19.50 -12.23 -16.11
N PRO A 289 -19.15 -12.80 -14.93
CA PRO A 289 -20.13 -13.40 -14.01
C PRO A 289 -21.25 -12.45 -13.57
N LEU A 290 -20.94 -11.16 -13.48
CA LEU A 290 -21.87 -10.09 -13.11
C LEU A 290 -22.45 -9.27 -14.28
N TYR A 291 -22.32 -9.75 -15.53
CA TYR A 291 -22.73 -9.03 -16.75
C TYR A 291 -24.14 -8.40 -16.66
N ARG A 292 -25.12 -9.15 -16.16
CA ARG A 292 -26.52 -8.70 -16.06
C ARG A 292 -26.77 -7.69 -14.94
N THR A 293 -25.98 -7.74 -13.87
CA THR A 293 -26.29 -7.04 -12.61
C THR A 293 -25.41 -5.84 -12.34
N HIS A 294 -24.26 -5.74 -13.00
CA HIS A 294 -23.27 -4.69 -12.77
C HIS A 294 -22.80 -4.06 -14.10
N TYR A 295 -22.12 -2.93 -13.97
CA TYR A 295 -21.45 -2.24 -15.06
C TYR A 295 -20.17 -1.58 -14.56
N LEU A 296 -19.34 -1.12 -15.50
CA LEU A 296 -18.16 -0.32 -15.20
C LEU A 296 -18.47 1.15 -15.41
N ARG A 297 -18.30 1.92 -14.34
CA ARG A 297 -18.23 3.38 -14.40
C ARG A 297 -16.77 3.77 -14.52
N CYS A 298 -16.47 4.59 -15.51
CA CYS A 298 -15.13 5.03 -15.84
C CYS A 298 -15.04 6.54 -15.75
N ASP A 299 -14.03 7.05 -15.05
CA ASP A 299 -13.75 8.49 -14.96
C ASP A 299 -12.32 8.76 -15.42
N LYS A 300 -12.16 9.42 -16.57
CA LYS A 300 -10.81 9.68 -17.14
C LYS A 300 -9.97 10.61 -16.26
N ARG A 301 -10.61 11.42 -15.39
CA ARG A 301 -9.89 12.32 -14.46
C ARG A 301 -9.10 11.54 -13.41
N ASP A 302 -9.52 10.31 -13.12
CA ASP A 302 -8.87 9.45 -12.14
C ASP A 302 -7.49 8.95 -12.60
N LEU A 303 -7.13 9.07 -13.89
CA LEU A 303 -5.77 8.77 -14.36
C LEU A 303 -4.68 9.58 -13.65
N GLU A 304 -5.04 10.77 -13.19
CA GLU A 304 -4.14 11.67 -12.46
C GLU A 304 -4.46 11.73 -10.97
N LEU A 305 -5.71 11.48 -10.56
CA LEU A 305 -6.16 11.64 -9.18
C LEU A 305 -6.21 10.34 -8.36
N CYS A 306 -6.20 9.17 -9.01
CA CYS A 306 -6.28 7.88 -8.35
C CYS A 306 -4.93 7.16 -8.35
N VAL A 307 -4.48 6.69 -7.19
CA VAL A 307 -3.25 5.91 -7.01
C VAL A 307 -3.62 4.50 -6.54
N PRO A 308 -3.32 3.45 -7.33
CA PRO A 308 -3.47 2.07 -6.90
C PRO A 308 -2.56 1.78 -5.69
N ASN A 309 -3.16 1.35 -4.59
CA ASN A 309 -2.49 0.90 -3.37
C ASN A 309 -2.41 -0.63 -3.38
N PHE A 310 -1.23 -1.14 -3.76
CA PHE A 310 -1.00 -2.57 -3.89
C PHE A 310 -0.83 -3.27 -2.53
N VAL A 311 -1.66 -4.29 -2.29
CA VAL A 311 -1.67 -5.14 -1.09
C VAL A 311 -1.45 -6.61 -1.44
N GLY A 312 -1.10 -7.42 -0.45
CA GLY A 312 -0.74 -8.84 -0.65
C GLY A 312 0.77 -9.12 -0.63
N GLY A 313 1.57 -8.16 -0.19
CA GLY A 313 3.03 -8.22 -0.19
C GLY A 313 3.62 -7.07 -1.02
N PRO A 314 4.91 -6.77 -0.84
CA PRO A 314 5.56 -5.73 -1.63
C PRO A 314 5.74 -6.22 -3.08
N LEU A 315 5.62 -5.31 -4.05
CA LEU A 315 5.91 -5.61 -5.46
C LEU A 315 7.36 -6.06 -5.63
N PRO A 316 7.68 -6.99 -6.55
CA PRO A 316 9.05 -7.46 -6.75
C PRO A 316 10.00 -6.31 -7.08
N ARG A 317 11.22 -6.36 -6.54
CA ARG A 317 12.27 -5.36 -6.81
C ARG A 317 12.97 -5.65 -8.14
N ARG A 318 13.52 -4.60 -8.76
CA ARG A 318 14.09 -4.69 -10.12
C ARG A 318 15.48 -5.31 -10.14
N ASP A 319 16.23 -5.10 -9.08
CA ASP A 319 17.69 -5.25 -8.97
C ASP A 319 18.13 -6.53 -8.24
N GLU A 320 17.27 -7.16 -7.44
CA GLU A 320 17.54 -8.41 -6.72
C GLU A 320 16.33 -9.35 -6.73
N GLY A 321 16.55 -10.64 -6.55
CA GLY A 321 15.49 -11.65 -6.50
C GLY A 321 15.15 -12.23 -7.88
N ASP A 322 13.92 -12.74 -8.00
CA ASP A 322 13.46 -13.40 -9.22
C ASP A 322 13.14 -12.39 -10.33
N ARG A 323 14.02 -12.39 -11.34
CA ARG A 323 13.90 -11.50 -12.50
C ARG A 323 12.71 -11.85 -13.39
N GLU A 324 12.39 -13.12 -13.55
CA GLU A 324 11.27 -13.56 -14.38
C GLU A 324 9.95 -13.15 -13.71
N TYR A 325 9.83 -13.33 -12.39
CA TYR A 325 8.68 -12.88 -11.63
C TYR A 325 8.50 -11.36 -11.66
N TYR A 326 9.60 -10.58 -11.55
CA TYR A 326 9.56 -9.13 -11.74
C TYR A 326 9.01 -8.76 -13.12
N CYS A 327 9.55 -9.38 -14.18
CA CYS A 327 9.18 -9.07 -15.56
C CYS A 327 7.71 -9.44 -15.84
N CYS A 328 7.25 -10.62 -15.39
CA CYS A 328 5.85 -11.04 -15.44
C CYS A 328 4.93 -10.03 -14.72
N THR A 329 5.29 -9.61 -13.50
CA THR A 329 4.49 -8.65 -12.72
C THR A 329 4.40 -7.29 -13.42
N MET A 330 5.50 -6.76 -13.95
CA MET A 330 5.50 -5.47 -14.64
C MET A 330 4.74 -5.52 -15.98
N LEU A 331 4.84 -6.62 -16.74
CA LEU A 331 4.03 -6.83 -17.94
C LEU A 331 2.55 -6.93 -17.59
N THR A 332 2.19 -7.66 -16.53
CA THR A 332 0.81 -7.77 -16.03
C THR A 332 0.19 -6.39 -15.73
N LEU A 333 0.97 -5.45 -15.17
CA LEU A 333 0.48 -4.12 -14.82
C LEU A 333 0.43 -3.15 -16.02
N PHE A 334 1.42 -3.21 -16.91
CA PHE A 334 1.67 -2.13 -17.87
C PHE A 334 1.53 -2.51 -19.36
N LYS A 335 1.40 -3.79 -19.69
CA LYS A 335 1.01 -4.24 -21.03
C LYS A 335 -0.49 -4.59 -21.00
N PRO A 336 -1.30 -4.20 -22.00
CA PRO A 336 -2.70 -4.63 -22.08
C PRO A 336 -2.82 -6.15 -22.29
N TRP A 337 -3.85 -6.77 -21.70
CA TRP A 337 -4.11 -8.21 -21.80
C TRP A 337 -5.54 -8.55 -21.37
N ARG A 338 -6.09 -9.63 -21.92
CA ARG A 338 -7.31 -10.31 -21.44
C ARG A 338 -7.01 -11.73 -20.94
N SER A 339 -5.92 -12.33 -21.43
CA SER A 339 -5.40 -13.60 -20.96
C SER A 339 -3.88 -13.53 -20.77
N GLY A 340 -3.33 -14.45 -19.97
CA GLY A 340 -1.87 -14.55 -19.84
C GLY A 340 -1.15 -14.83 -21.16
N GLY A 341 -1.85 -15.40 -22.15
CA GLY A 341 -1.35 -15.64 -23.51
C GLY A 341 -1.05 -14.36 -24.30
N ASP A 342 -1.70 -13.24 -23.98
CA ASP A 342 -1.49 -11.96 -24.70
C ASP A 342 -0.16 -11.30 -24.30
N LEU A 343 0.37 -11.70 -23.14
CA LEU A 343 1.55 -11.08 -22.57
C LEU A 343 2.86 -11.65 -23.12
N LYS A 344 2.91 -12.93 -23.48
CA LYS A 344 4.13 -13.67 -23.85
C LYS A 344 3.82 -14.71 -24.93
N ASN A 345 4.78 -15.09 -25.79
CA ASN A 345 4.63 -16.30 -26.60
C ASN A 345 5.11 -17.54 -25.81
N ALA A 346 4.74 -18.74 -26.26
CA ALA A 346 5.11 -19.99 -25.59
C ALA A 346 6.62 -20.29 -25.57
N VAL A 347 7.38 -19.72 -26.50
CA VAL A 347 8.83 -19.95 -26.61
C VAL A 347 9.63 -18.92 -25.81
N ASP A 348 9.08 -17.71 -25.65
CA ASP A 348 9.82 -16.60 -25.06
C ASP A 348 9.89 -16.73 -23.54
N ASN A 349 10.90 -16.13 -22.93
CA ASN A 349 10.95 -15.92 -21.48
C ASN A 349 10.38 -14.54 -21.11
N TRP A 350 9.97 -14.36 -19.85
CA TRP A 350 9.34 -13.10 -19.41
C TRP A 350 10.32 -11.93 -19.52
N SER A 351 11.61 -12.16 -19.24
CA SER A 351 12.63 -11.11 -19.32
C SER A 351 12.91 -10.60 -20.73
N GLU A 352 12.87 -11.46 -21.74
CA GLU A 352 12.99 -11.09 -23.17
C GLU A 352 11.78 -10.31 -23.63
N THR A 353 10.57 -10.81 -23.34
CA THR A 353 9.34 -10.10 -23.69
C THR A 353 9.25 -8.73 -23.02
N PHE A 354 9.73 -8.62 -21.77
CA PHE A 354 9.84 -7.34 -21.07
C PHE A 354 10.83 -6.39 -21.76
N ARG A 355 11.95 -6.88 -22.30
CA ARG A 355 12.94 -6.04 -23.00
C ARG A 355 12.43 -5.58 -24.36
N GLU A 356 11.66 -6.41 -25.06
CA GLU A 356 11.13 -6.10 -26.39
C GLU A 356 9.91 -5.17 -26.32
N HIS A 357 9.16 -5.21 -25.22
CA HIS A 357 7.99 -4.36 -25.06
C HIS A 357 8.36 -2.89 -24.82
N ASN A 358 7.78 -2.00 -25.63
CA ASN A 358 7.98 -0.56 -25.52
C ASN A 358 7.04 0.05 -24.48
N PHE A 359 7.50 0.14 -23.24
CA PHE A 359 6.75 0.79 -22.15
C PHE A 359 6.63 2.31 -22.36
N SER A 360 5.51 2.87 -21.93
CA SER A 360 5.33 4.32 -21.89
C SER A 360 6.28 4.99 -20.88
N ALA A 361 6.60 6.27 -21.10
CA ALA A 361 7.42 7.03 -20.16
C ALA A 361 6.80 7.10 -18.75
N LYS A 362 5.46 7.12 -18.66
CA LYS A 362 4.72 7.05 -17.38
C LYS A 362 4.94 5.70 -16.70
N ALA A 363 4.83 4.59 -17.43
CA ALA A 363 5.06 3.24 -16.89
C ALA A 363 6.50 3.08 -16.37
N LEU A 364 7.51 3.47 -17.15
CA LEU A 364 8.91 3.42 -16.72
C LEU A 364 9.16 4.27 -15.47
N ARG A 365 8.56 5.46 -15.38
CA ARG A 365 8.63 6.30 -14.17
C ARG A 365 8.00 5.60 -12.96
N LEU A 366 6.84 4.97 -13.14
CA LEU A 366 6.17 4.22 -12.06
C LEU A 366 7.00 3.01 -11.61
N MET A 367 7.58 2.25 -12.54
CA MET A 367 8.48 1.14 -12.22
C MET A 367 9.70 1.59 -11.40
N ASN A 368 10.29 2.74 -11.76
CA ASN A 368 11.37 3.32 -10.96
C ASN A 368 10.87 3.73 -9.56
N ASN A 369 9.68 4.32 -9.47
CA ASN A 369 9.08 4.70 -8.18
C ASN A 369 8.80 3.49 -7.28
N PHE A 370 8.38 2.36 -7.84
CA PHE A 370 8.18 1.13 -7.07
C PHE A 370 9.48 0.64 -6.42
N ASN A 371 10.63 0.88 -7.05
CA ASN A 371 11.94 0.51 -6.52
C ASN A 371 12.41 1.42 -5.36
N ILE A 372 11.90 2.65 -5.28
CA ILE A 372 12.33 3.65 -4.26
C ILE A 372 12.16 3.10 -2.84
N ARG A 373 11.10 2.32 -2.57
CA ARG A 373 10.89 1.72 -1.25
C ARG A 373 12.08 0.84 -0.84
N TYR A 374 12.58 0.03 -1.76
CA TYR A 374 13.73 -0.84 -1.52
C TYR A 374 15.00 -0.03 -1.31
N GLU A 375 15.24 0.96 -2.17
CA GLU A 375 16.38 1.87 -2.03
C GLU A 375 16.37 2.63 -0.69
N CYS A 376 15.18 2.97 -0.17
CA CYS A 376 15.01 3.56 1.16
C CYS A 376 15.37 2.60 2.29
N ASN A 377 14.93 1.34 2.19
CA ASN A 377 15.25 0.31 3.17
C ASN A 377 16.76 -0.01 3.17
N ASP A 378 17.35 -0.19 1.99
CA ASP A 378 18.77 -0.47 1.82
C ASP A 378 19.61 0.68 2.40
N ALA A 379 19.24 1.93 2.09
CA ALA A 379 19.92 3.11 2.64
C ALA A 379 19.83 3.18 4.19
N ARG A 380 18.69 2.80 4.78
CA ARG A 380 18.52 2.74 6.24
C ARG A 380 19.41 1.67 6.86
N ASP A 381 19.50 0.50 6.23
CA ASP A 381 20.27 -0.63 6.73
C ASP A 381 21.79 -0.39 6.57
N ASP A 382 22.21 0.21 5.46
CA ASP A 382 23.57 0.71 5.22
C ASP A 382 23.97 1.75 6.26
N PHE A 383 23.09 2.73 6.54
CA PHE A 383 23.35 3.74 7.57
C PHE A 383 23.53 3.10 8.95
N SER A 384 22.68 2.12 9.27
CA SER A 384 22.76 1.36 10.53
C SER A 384 24.03 0.52 10.62
N ALA A 385 24.50 -0.05 9.50
CA ALA A 385 25.76 -0.78 9.43
C ALA A 385 26.98 0.15 9.59
N LEU A 386 26.97 1.32 8.94
CA LEU A 386 28.02 2.33 9.07
C LEU A 386 28.16 2.83 10.50
N ASP A 387 27.04 3.10 11.17
CA ASP A 387 27.05 3.56 12.56
C ASP A 387 27.62 2.49 13.50
N ARG A 388 27.23 1.21 13.32
CA ARG A 388 27.84 0.08 14.04
C ARG A 388 29.35 -0.03 13.82
N ARG A 389 29.83 0.17 12.59
CA ARG A 389 31.27 0.16 12.27
C ARG A 389 32.03 1.32 12.93
N LYS A 390 31.49 2.54 12.89
CA LYS A 390 32.09 3.71 13.56
C LYS A 390 32.22 3.48 15.07
N ARG A 391 31.19 2.90 15.70
CA ARG A 391 31.24 2.54 17.12
C ARG A 391 32.32 1.52 17.44
N ARG A 392 32.49 0.49 16.61
CA ARG A 392 33.58 -0.51 16.77
C ARG A 392 34.98 0.06 16.56
N ALA A 393 35.11 1.15 15.81
CA ALA A 393 36.40 1.79 15.50
C ALA A 393 36.84 2.83 16.54
N LEU A 394 35.96 3.26 17.45
CA LEU A 394 36.33 4.14 18.56
C LEU A 394 37.18 3.34 19.57
N PRO A 395 38.39 3.79 19.94
CA PRO A 395 39.23 3.07 20.88
C PRO A 395 38.54 3.01 22.25
N LEU A 396 38.33 1.80 22.77
CA LEU A 396 37.92 1.59 24.17
C LEU A 396 38.93 2.31 25.08
N PHE A 397 38.51 3.43 25.68
CA PHE A 397 39.22 3.94 26.83
C PHE A 397 39.01 2.94 27.98
N SER A 398 40.13 2.33 28.38
CA SER A 398 40.25 1.28 29.40
C SER A 398 39.81 1.74 30.79
N LYS A 399 38.87 0.98 31.39
CA LYS A 399 38.95 0.28 32.71
C LYS A 399 37.52 -0.05 33.15
N GLY A 400 37.14 -1.22 33.62
CA GLY A 400 37.83 -2.44 34.01
C GLY A 400 36.83 -3.24 34.87
N GLY A 401 36.67 -4.54 34.59
CA GLY A 401 35.74 -5.39 35.34
C GLY A 401 35.19 -6.49 34.47
N SER A 402 35.80 -7.67 34.59
CA SER A 402 35.31 -8.94 34.07
C SER A 402 33.85 -9.18 34.45
N ASN A 403 33.00 -9.40 33.46
CA ASN A 403 32.16 -10.59 33.40
C ASN A 403 31.58 -10.76 32.00
N SER A 404 31.65 -12.00 31.54
CA SER A 404 30.97 -12.53 30.37
C SER A 404 29.46 -12.40 30.51
N ASP A 405 28.82 -12.51 29.35
CA ASP A 405 27.37 -12.67 29.11
C ASP A 405 26.56 -11.38 29.07
N SER A 406 26.18 -10.97 27.85
CA SER A 406 24.77 -10.78 27.52
C SER A 406 24.58 -10.52 26.04
N GLU A 407 23.65 -11.30 25.49
CA GLU A 407 23.08 -11.23 24.16
C GLU A 407 22.42 -9.88 23.89
N ASP A 408 22.43 -9.52 22.61
CA ASP A 408 21.90 -8.29 22.03
C ASP A 408 20.39 -8.13 22.28
N GLU A 409 20.02 -7.24 23.20
CA GLU A 409 18.71 -6.57 23.21
C GLU A 409 18.89 -5.20 22.53
N ASP A 410 18.75 -5.15 21.21
CA ASP A 410 18.47 -3.91 20.48
C ASP A 410 17.72 -4.26 19.18
N SER A 411 16.52 -4.80 19.37
CA SER A 411 15.49 -4.90 18.33
C SER A 411 14.10 -4.85 18.97
N GLU A 412 13.56 -3.65 19.21
CA GLU A 412 12.11 -3.40 19.40
C GLU A 412 11.65 -1.98 19.02
#